data_AF-A0A0N4YEF5-F1
#
_entry.id   AF-A0A0N4YEF5-F1
#
_cell.length_a   1.000
_cell.length_b   1.000
_cell.length_c   1.000
_cell.angle_alpha   90.00
_cell.angle_beta   90.00
_cell.angle_gamma   90.00
#
_symmetry.space_group_name_H-M   'P 1'
#
loop_
_entity.id
_entity.type
_entity.pdbx_description
1 polymer ?
#
loop_
_entity_poly.entity_id
_entity_poly.type
_entity_poly.pdbx_seq_one_letter_code
_entity_poly.pdbx_strand_id
1 'polypeptide(L)'
;MKEVAHFADEVKSRFPDLNVLLCNAGVLNPRRAETKDGLEMTFQGMFSNAGGFPAAQHNSNIQIRHVVLCCGAMSLSVTALDWSDVMAKKEYEKYLVYSRSKLCLHLMAFALHRRMNIARRNVAVNVVELGKEREPNNNGKISGAEATDERLQERLWTYSTELAQGYV
;
A
#
# COMPACT_ATOMS: atom_id res chain seq x y z
N MET A 1 6.05 -7.03 13.55
CA MET A 1 6.72 -7.39 12.27
C MET A 1 7.00 -8.88 12.05
N LYS A 2 7.16 -9.71 13.10
CA LYS A 2 7.45 -11.16 12.96
C LYS A 2 6.38 -11.93 12.15
N GLU A 3 5.12 -11.56 12.31
CA GLU A 3 3.99 -12.17 11.59
C GLU A 3 4.09 -11.97 10.07
N VAL A 4 4.53 -10.79 9.61
CA VAL A 4 4.71 -10.50 8.17
C VAL A 4 5.83 -11.33 7.56
N ALA A 5 6.93 -11.52 8.29
CA ALA A 5 8.04 -12.36 7.84
C ALA A 5 7.61 -13.83 7.72
N HIS A 6 6.91 -14.35 8.73
CA HIS A 6 6.38 -15.72 8.71
C HIS A 6 5.41 -15.94 7.55
N PHE A 7 4.49 -14.98 7.32
CA PHE A 7 3.59 -15.02 6.18
C PHE A 7 4.34 -15.00 4.84
N ALA A 8 5.41 -14.20 4.72
CA ALA A 8 6.22 -14.16 3.51
C ALA A 8 6.90 -15.51 3.22
N ASP A 9 7.42 -16.19 4.26
CA ASP A 9 8.00 -17.53 4.12
C ASP A 9 6.95 -18.57 3.71
N GLU A 10 5.75 -18.50 4.28
CA GLU A 10 4.63 -19.39 3.91
C GLU A 10 4.21 -19.18 2.46
N VAL A 11 3.97 -17.92 2.05
CA VAL A 11 3.62 -17.56 0.67
C VAL A 11 4.70 -18.03 -0.29
N LYS A 12 5.98 -17.84 0.04
CA LYS A 12 7.10 -18.32 -0.77
C LYS A 12 7.05 -19.83 -0.98
N SER A 13 6.82 -20.60 0.10
CA SER A 13 6.77 -22.05 0.02
C SER A 13 5.60 -22.56 -0.82
N ARG A 14 4.47 -21.86 -0.78
CA ARG A 14 3.24 -22.26 -1.44
C ARG A 14 3.14 -21.76 -2.88
N PHE A 15 3.77 -20.62 -3.18
CA PHE A 15 3.69 -19.91 -4.47
C PHE A 15 5.10 -19.54 -4.96
N PRO A 16 5.87 -20.51 -5.50
CA PRO A 16 7.25 -20.26 -5.94
C PRO A 16 7.34 -19.27 -7.11
N ASP A 17 6.31 -19.18 -7.94
CA ASP A 17 6.22 -18.31 -9.13
C ASP A 17 5.38 -17.04 -8.88
N LEU A 18 5.53 -16.43 -7.70
CA LEU A 18 4.82 -15.19 -7.38
C LEU A 18 5.37 -14.02 -8.20
N ASN A 19 4.59 -13.56 -9.18
CA ASN A 19 5.01 -12.51 -10.12
C ASN A 19 4.61 -11.09 -9.68
N VAL A 20 3.48 -10.97 -8.96
CA VAL A 20 2.86 -9.68 -8.62
C VAL A 20 2.52 -9.64 -7.14
N LEU A 21 2.90 -8.56 -6.46
CA LEU A 21 2.49 -8.24 -5.11
C LEU A 21 1.54 -7.04 -5.13
N LEU A 22 0.31 -7.24 -4.63
CA LEU A 22 -0.68 -6.18 -4.50
C LEU A 22 -0.85 -5.76 -3.03
N CYS A 23 -0.25 -4.63 -2.66
CA CYS A 23 -0.35 -4.06 -1.33
C CYS A 23 -1.61 -3.19 -1.22
N ASN A 24 -2.77 -3.83 -1.02
CA ASN A 24 -4.06 -3.13 -0.93
C ASN A 24 -4.54 -2.84 0.50
N ALA A 25 -4.28 -3.74 1.45
CA ALA A 25 -4.77 -3.62 2.82
C ALA A 25 -4.42 -2.26 3.44
N GLY A 26 -5.45 -1.59 3.95
CA GLY A 26 -5.37 -0.35 4.70
C GLY A 26 -6.49 -0.31 5.73
N VAL A 27 -6.24 0.39 6.84
CA VAL A 27 -7.20 0.53 7.92
C VAL A 27 -7.38 2.00 8.28
N LEU A 28 -8.62 2.44 8.43
CA LEU A 28 -8.94 3.75 8.98
C LEU A 28 -9.51 3.53 10.38
N ASN A 29 -8.75 3.93 11.40
CA ASN A 29 -9.22 3.83 12.77
C ASN A 29 -9.92 5.14 13.18
N PRO A 30 -11.12 5.08 13.81
CA PRO A 30 -11.78 6.29 14.32
C PRO A 30 -11.06 6.93 15.50
N ARG A 31 -10.23 6.18 16.22
CA ARG A 31 -9.47 6.62 17.40
C ARG A 31 -8.04 6.10 17.30
N ARG A 32 -7.09 6.87 17.83
CA ARG A 32 -5.70 6.44 17.94
C ARG A 32 -5.63 5.11 18.68
N ALA A 33 -5.00 4.13 18.06
CA ALA A 33 -4.66 2.86 18.68
C ALA A 33 -3.21 2.53 18.34
N GLU A 34 -2.58 1.77 19.21
CA GLU A 34 -1.23 1.26 18.98
C GLU A 34 -1.30 -0.24 18.69
N THR A 35 -0.42 -0.69 17.81
CA THR A 35 -0.19 -2.11 17.57
C THR A 35 0.67 -2.71 18.70
N LYS A 36 0.87 -4.04 18.64
CA LYS A 36 1.85 -4.74 19.50
C LYS A 36 3.29 -4.22 19.35
N ASP A 37 3.62 -3.59 18.23
CA ASP A 37 4.95 -3.03 17.97
C ASP A 37 5.05 -1.55 18.45
N GLY A 38 4.01 -1.00 19.10
CA GLY A 38 4.02 0.36 19.66
C GLY A 38 3.90 1.49 18.63
N LEU A 39 3.50 1.16 17.38
CA LEU A 39 3.27 2.13 16.32
C LEU A 39 1.77 2.41 16.17
N GLU A 40 1.45 3.58 15.63
CA GLU A 40 0.05 3.93 15.32
C GLU A 40 -0.54 2.92 14.33
N MET A 41 -1.77 2.47 14.60
CA MET A 41 -2.38 1.32 13.93
C MET A 41 -2.67 1.56 12.44
N THR A 42 -3.18 2.74 12.07
CA THR A 42 -3.43 3.08 10.65
C THR A 42 -2.12 3.16 9.88
N PHE A 43 -1.12 3.84 10.44
CA PHE A 43 0.21 3.98 9.87
C PHE A 43 0.88 2.62 9.69
N GLN A 44 0.95 1.82 10.76
CA GLN A 44 1.63 0.53 10.69
C GLN A 44 0.87 -0.49 9.84
N GLY A 45 -0.47 -0.51 9.89
CA GLY A 45 -1.26 -1.43 9.08
C GLY A 45 -0.99 -1.25 7.59
N MET A 46 -0.93 0.00 7.14
CA MET A 46 -0.57 0.33 5.76
C MET A 46 0.91 0.09 5.45
N PHE A 47 1.80 0.53 6.35
CA PHE A 47 3.25 0.46 6.12
C PHE A 47 3.79 -0.97 6.14
N SER A 48 3.25 -1.84 7.00
CA SER A 48 3.69 -3.24 7.11
C SER A 48 3.36 -4.03 5.83
N ASN A 49 2.22 -3.73 5.22
CA ASN A 49 1.81 -4.29 3.93
C ASN A 49 2.75 -3.84 2.79
N ALA A 50 3.09 -2.54 2.76
CA ALA A 50 3.87 -1.93 1.69
C ALA A 50 5.40 -2.05 1.80
N GLY A 51 5.93 -2.00 3.01
CA GLY A 51 7.37 -1.95 3.29
C GLY A 51 7.93 -3.25 3.86
N GLY A 52 7.13 -4.03 4.61
CA GLY A 52 7.59 -5.24 5.28
C GLY A 52 7.85 -6.39 4.30
N PHE A 53 6.96 -6.58 3.32
CA PHE A 53 7.05 -7.70 2.39
C PHE A 53 8.15 -7.51 1.32
N PRO A 54 8.30 -6.33 0.66
CA PRO A 54 9.38 -6.13 -0.32
C PRO A 54 10.78 -6.06 0.32
N ALA A 55 10.90 -5.53 1.54
CA ALA A 55 12.19 -5.46 2.25
C ALA A 55 12.69 -6.83 2.74
N ALA A 56 11.77 -7.74 3.11
CA ALA A 56 12.11 -9.11 3.47
C ALA A 56 12.72 -9.92 2.30
N GLN A 57 12.53 -9.46 1.05
CA GLN A 57 13.05 -10.13 -0.14
C GLN A 57 14.54 -9.90 -0.43
N HIS A 58 15.24 -9.07 0.35
CA HIS A 58 16.69 -8.88 0.19
C HIS A 58 17.50 -10.20 0.27
N ASN A 59 16.93 -11.27 0.83
CA ASN A 59 17.60 -12.55 1.05
C ASN A 59 16.98 -13.76 0.32
N SER A 60 16.14 -13.58 -0.71
CA SER A 60 15.45 -14.73 -1.32
C SER A 60 15.37 -14.72 -2.85
N ASN A 61 15.53 -15.90 -3.47
CA ASN A 61 15.39 -16.21 -4.90
C ASN A 61 13.96 -16.02 -5.50
N ILE A 62 13.05 -15.29 -4.85
CA ILE A 62 11.71 -15.05 -5.41
C ILE A 62 11.80 -13.92 -6.44
N GLN A 63 11.30 -14.17 -7.64
CA GLN A 63 11.29 -13.19 -8.73
C GLN A 63 9.97 -12.40 -8.75
N ILE A 64 9.66 -11.66 -7.69
CA ILE A 64 8.55 -10.68 -7.79
C ILE A 64 8.96 -9.63 -8.81
N ARG A 65 8.24 -9.58 -9.93
CA ARG A 65 8.51 -8.65 -11.04
C ARG A 65 7.71 -7.36 -10.91
N HIS A 66 6.59 -7.39 -10.19
CA HIS A 66 5.72 -6.23 -10.02
C HIS A 66 5.26 -6.06 -8.57
N VAL A 67 5.42 -4.85 -8.03
CA VAL A 67 4.84 -4.42 -6.76
C VAL A 67 3.88 -3.29 -7.04
N VAL A 68 2.61 -3.48 -6.67
CA VAL A 68 1.54 -2.50 -6.85
C VAL A 68 1.03 -2.08 -5.48
N LEU A 69 1.13 -0.79 -5.19
CA LEU A 69 0.65 -0.19 -3.94
C LEU A 69 -0.70 0.48 -4.20
N CYS A 70 -1.78 -0.06 -3.63
CA CYS A 70 -3.09 0.54 -3.80
C CYS A 70 -3.34 1.64 -2.77
N CYS A 71 -3.63 2.82 -3.28
CA CYS A 71 -4.05 3.97 -2.50
C CYS A 71 -5.54 4.22 -2.80
N GLY A 72 -6.43 3.95 -1.85
CA GLY A 72 -7.81 4.43 -1.94
C GLY A 72 -7.83 5.96 -1.86
N ALA A 73 -8.62 6.61 -2.73
CA ALA A 73 -8.69 8.06 -2.83
C ALA A 73 -9.40 8.69 -1.62
N MET A 74 -8.60 9.10 -0.66
CA MET A 74 -8.95 10.26 0.16
C MET A 74 -8.05 11.38 -0.31
N SER A 75 -8.70 12.40 -0.89
CA SER A 75 -8.10 13.63 -1.40
C SER A 75 -6.80 13.94 -0.67
N LEU A 76 -5.71 13.87 -1.43
CA LEU A 76 -4.43 14.46 -1.09
C LEU A 76 -4.60 15.98 -1.03
N SER A 77 -5.51 16.49 -0.18
CA SER A 77 -5.43 17.87 0.28
C SER A 77 -4.09 17.91 0.99
N VAL A 78 -3.10 18.47 0.31
CA VAL A 78 -1.68 18.37 0.60
C VAL A 78 -1.45 18.76 2.06
N THR A 79 -1.39 17.75 2.93
CA THR A 79 -1.05 17.92 4.33
C THR A 79 0.40 17.52 4.46
N ALA A 80 1.24 18.48 4.84
CA ALA A 80 2.65 18.22 5.09
C ALA A 80 2.77 17.10 6.14
N LEU A 81 3.72 16.20 5.90
CA LEU A 81 4.09 15.19 6.88
C LEU A 81 4.76 15.89 8.06
N ASP A 82 4.21 15.73 9.25
CA ASP A 82 4.86 16.20 10.47
C ASP A 82 5.86 15.15 10.94
N TRP A 83 7.12 15.36 10.58
CA TRP A 83 8.22 14.47 11.00
C TRP A 83 8.44 14.46 12.52
N SER A 84 7.98 15.50 13.24
CA SER A 84 8.08 15.56 14.71
C SER A 84 7.03 14.70 15.42
N ASP A 85 5.98 14.28 14.71
CA ASP A 85 4.90 13.46 15.25
C ASP A 85 4.23 12.55 14.20
N VAL A 86 5.04 11.75 13.49
CA VAL A 86 4.54 10.80 12.48
C VAL A 86 3.54 9.79 13.07
N MET A 87 3.64 9.50 14.36
CA MET A 87 2.79 8.53 15.08
C MET A 87 1.56 9.16 15.74
N ALA A 88 1.28 10.44 15.46
CA ALA A 88 0.13 11.19 15.93
C ALA A 88 -0.08 11.07 17.46
N LYS A 89 1.00 11.18 18.23
CA LYS A 89 0.98 11.08 19.71
C LYS A 89 0.44 12.33 20.37
N LYS A 90 0.61 13.50 19.74
CA LYS A 90 0.17 14.81 20.28
C LYS A 90 -1.29 15.06 19.95
N GLU A 91 -1.64 14.91 18.69
CA GLU A 91 -2.99 15.16 18.17
C GLU A 91 -3.36 14.08 17.15
N TYR A 92 -4.57 13.53 17.28
CA TYR A 92 -5.08 12.50 16.40
C TYR A 92 -6.34 12.97 15.70
N GLU A 93 -6.24 13.18 14.40
CA GLU A 93 -7.38 13.34 13.51
C GLU A 93 -7.32 12.21 12.47
N LYS A 94 -8.37 11.39 12.42
CA LYS A 94 -8.37 10.12 11.66
C LYS A 94 -8.13 10.34 10.17
N TYR A 95 -8.69 11.39 9.57
CA TYR A 95 -8.55 11.66 8.14
C TYR A 95 -7.16 12.19 7.80
N LEU A 96 -6.57 13.00 8.68
CA LEU A 96 -5.21 13.52 8.58
C LEU A 96 -4.19 12.40 8.70
N VAL A 97 -4.32 11.50 9.69
CA VAL A 97 -3.43 10.35 9.86
C VAL A 97 -3.54 9.38 8.68
N TYR A 98 -4.76 9.13 8.21
CA TYR A 98 -4.99 8.32 7.01
C TYR A 98 -4.36 8.94 5.76
N SER A 99 -4.56 10.24 5.53
CA SER A 99 -3.99 10.98 4.39
C SER A 99 -2.46 10.98 4.42
N ARG A 100 -1.85 11.25 5.59
CA ARG A 100 -0.39 11.18 5.77
C ARG A 100 0.14 9.76 5.56
N SER A 101 -0.58 8.73 6.00
CA SER A 101 -0.20 7.34 5.76
C SER A 101 -0.22 6.99 4.27
N LYS A 102 -1.21 7.48 3.52
CA LYS A 102 -1.25 7.36 2.04
C LYS A 102 -0.12 8.12 1.36
N LEU A 103 0.26 9.31 1.85
CA LEU A 103 1.45 10.02 1.36
C LEU A 103 2.73 9.19 1.61
N CYS A 104 2.88 8.61 2.80
CA CYS A 104 4.01 7.75 3.12
C CYS A 104 4.08 6.52 2.20
N LEU A 105 2.93 5.95 1.77
CA LEU A 105 2.90 4.87 0.79
C LEU A 105 3.42 5.30 -0.58
N HIS A 106 3.05 6.48 -1.07
CA HIS A 106 3.60 7.02 -2.32
C HIS A 106 5.11 7.23 -2.23
N LEU A 107 5.58 7.85 -1.15
CA LEU A 107 7.01 8.07 -0.90
C LEU A 107 7.76 6.74 -0.81
N MET A 108 7.17 5.73 -0.18
CA MET A 108 7.72 4.38 -0.12
C MET A 108 7.82 3.75 -1.50
N ALA A 109 6.79 3.87 -2.35
CA ALA A 109 6.82 3.35 -3.72
C ALA A 109 8.02 3.92 -4.51
N PHE A 110 8.20 5.24 -4.47
CA PHE A 110 9.32 5.90 -5.13
C PHE A 110 10.66 5.47 -4.56
N ALA A 111 10.76 5.35 -3.23
CA ALA A 111 11.99 4.92 -2.57
C ALA A 111 12.32 3.45 -2.88
N LEU A 112 11.31 2.58 -2.96
CA LEU A 112 11.46 1.18 -3.31
C LEU A 112 11.88 1.02 -4.77
N HIS A 113 11.22 1.71 -5.70
CA HIS A 113 11.60 1.72 -7.12
C HIS A 113 13.07 2.12 -7.31
N ARG A 114 13.49 3.23 -6.67
CA ARG A 114 14.88 3.70 -6.72
C ARG A 114 15.85 2.65 -6.19
N ARG A 115 15.53 1.99 -5.08
CA ARG A 115 16.38 0.92 -4.50
C ARG A 115 16.48 -0.29 -5.42
N MET A 116 15.40 -0.70 -6.06
CA MET A 116 15.40 -1.83 -7.01
C MET A 116 16.25 -1.52 -8.24
N ASN A 117 16.16 -0.30 -8.77
CA ASN A 117 17.00 0.15 -9.88
C ASN A 117 18.49 0.16 -9.51
N ILE A 118 18.85 0.68 -8.34
CA ILE A 118 20.25 0.67 -7.84
C ILE A 118 20.75 -0.76 -7.67
N ALA A 119 19.92 -1.65 -7.14
CA ALA A 119 20.23 -3.07 -6.97
C ALA A 119 20.19 -3.88 -8.29
N ARG A 120 19.89 -3.24 -9.43
CA ARG A 120 19.71 -3.87 -10.75
C ARG A 120 18.74 -5.05 -10.71
N ARG A 121 17.64 -4.89 -10.01
CA ARG A 121 16.54 -5.86 -9.97
C ARG A 121 15.46 -5.39 -10.94
N ASN A 122 15.00 -6.28 -11.82
CA ASN A 122 13.92 -5.99 -12.75
C ASN A 122 12.56 -6.07 -12.04
N VAL A 123 12.29 -5.10 -11.16
CA VAL A 123 11.06 -5.00 -10.39
C VAL A 123 10.39 -3.66 -10.68
N ALA A 124 9.23 -3.71 -11.33
CA ALA A 124 8.37 -2.56 -11.51
C ALA A 124 7.64 -2.27 -10.19
N VAL A 125 7.64 -1.00 -9.76
CA VAL A 125 6.94 -0.57 -8.55
C VAL A 125 6.02 0.57 -8.94
N ASN A 126 4.72 0.34 -8.81
CA ASN A 126 3.68 1.28 -9.23
C ASN A 126 2.74 1.61 -8.08
N VAL A 127 2.17 2.81 -8.13
CA VAL A 127 1.07 3.22 -7.24
C VAL A 127 -0.18 3.33 -8.08
N VAL A 128 -1.28 2.76 -7.58
CA VAL A 128 -2.60 2.89 -8.18
C VAL A 128 -3.48 3.65 -7.21
N GLU A 129 -4.01 4.79 -7.67
CA GLU A 129 -5.03 5.51 -6.93
C GLU A 129 -6.41 5.06 -7.41
N LEU A 130 -7.10 4.30 -6.55
CA LEU A 130 -8.48 3.93 -6.79
C LEU A 130 -9.31 5.17 -6.50
N GLY A 131 -10.00 5.70 -7.52
CA GLY A 131 -10.92 6.83 -7.34
C GLY A 131 -11.88 6.57 -6.17
N LYS A 132 -12.48 7.63 -5.60
CA LYS A 132 -13.27 7.54 -4.36
C LYS A 132 -14.16 6.31 -4.39
N GLU A 133 -13.91 5.37 -3.47
CA GLU A 133 -14.81 4.24 -3.29
C GLU A 133 -16.12 4.77 -2.70
N ARG A 134 -17.24 4.12 -3.03
CA ARG A 134 -18.56 4.48 -2.50
C ARG A 134 -18.61 4.27 -0.99
N GLU A 135 -18.22 5.29 -0.24
CA GLU A 135 -18.47 5.35 1.21
C GLU A 135 -19.74 6.17 1.47
N PRO A 136 -20.63 5.72 2.37
CA PRO A 136 -21.71 6.57 2.86
C PRO A 136 -21.09 7.77 3.56
N ASN A 137 -21.39 8.98 3.09
CA ASN A 137 -21.07 10.17 3.86
C ASN A 137 -21.93 10.22 5.14
N ASN A 138 -21.66 11.17 6.04
CA ASN A 138 -22.39 11.33 7.31
C ASN A 138 -23.93 11.49 7.15
N ASN A 139 -24.43 11.69 5.92
CA ASN A 139 -25.84 11.84 5.59
C ASN A 139 -26.41 10.61 4.84
N GLY A 140 -25.68 9.48 4.77
CA GLY A 140 -26.10 8.26 4.08
C GLY A 140 -26.09 8.35 2.54
N LYS A 141 -25.55 9.43 1.96
CA LYS A 141 -25.39 9.52 0.50
C LYS A 141 -24.15 8.78 0.08
N ILE A 142 -24.34 7.88 -0.88
CA ILE A 142 -23.29 7.05 -1.47
C ILE A 142 -22.68 7.82 -2.66
N SER A 143 -21.38 8.11 -2.62
CA SER A 143 -20.67 8.79 -3.72
C SER A 143 -19.32 8.13 -3.96
N GLY A 144 -18.98 7.83 -5.22
CA GLY A 144 -17.75 7.12 -5.58
C GLY A 144 -17.98 6.08 -6.70
N ALA A 145 -16.92 5.39 -7.08
CA ALA A 145 -16.94 4.18 -7.90
C ALA A 145 -17.23 2.94 -7.04
N GLU A 146 -17.91 1.95 -7.60
CA GLU A 146 -18.16 0.66 -6.94
C GLU A 146 -16.92 -0.23 -7.09
N ALA A 147 -16.37 -0.78 -6.00
CA ALA A 147 -15.25 -1.72 -6.09
C ALA A 147 -15.65 -3.04 -6.80
N THR A 148 -16.94 -3.35 -6.87
CA THR A 148 -17.58 -4.42 -7.63
C THR A 148 -17.82 -4.07 -9.11
N ASP A 149 -17.50 -2.84 -9.54
CA ASP A 149 -17.63 -2.47 -10.95
C ASP A 149 -16.61 -3.25 -11.79
N GLU A 150 -17.09 -4.33 -12.41
CA GLU A 150 -16.30 -5.23 -13.26
C GLU A 150 -15.57 -4.47 -14.37
N ARG A 151 -16.09 -3.33 -14.84
CA ARG A 151 -15.42 -2.53 -15.87
C ARG A 151 -14.17 -1.86 -15.31
N LEU A 152 -14.20 -1.41 -14.07
CA LEU A 152 -13.03 -0.83 -13.41
C LEU A 152 -12.02 -1.91 -13.04
N GLN A 153 -12.49 -3.08 -12.62
CA GLN A 153 -11.63 -4.24 -12.37
C GLN A 153 -10.94 -4.71 -13.65
N GLU A 154 -11.66 -4.84 -14.76
CA GLU A 154 -11.13 -5.25 -16.07
C GLU A 154 -10.18 -4.21 -16.65
N ARG A 155 -10.48 -2.91 -16.47
CA ARG A 155 -9.55 -1.82 -16.83
C ARG A 155 -8.26 -1.87 -16.02
N LEU A 156 -8.35 -2.11 -14.71
CA LEU A 156 -7.18 -2.24 -13.85
C LEU A 156 -6.36 -3.48 -14.23
N TRP A 157 -7.01 -4.60 -14.53
CA TRP A 157 -6.37 -5.83 -14.99
C TRP A 157 -5.63 -5.63 -16.31
N THR A 158 -6.29 -5.03 -17.30
CA THR A 158 -5.71 -4.72 -18.61
C THR A 158 -4.51 -3.78 -18.47
N TYR A 159 -4.66 -2.69 -17.74
CA TYR A 159 -3.58 -1.71 -17.51
C TYR A 159 -2.36 -2.35 -16.80
N SER A 160 -2.61 -3.19 -15.81
CA SER A 160 -1.54 -3.90 -15.09
C SER A 160 -0.81 -4.89 -16.01
N THR A 161 -1.54 -5.54 -16.91
CA THR A 161 -0.99 -6.49 -17.88
C THR A 161 -0.16 -5.78 -18.96
N GLU A 162 -0.64 -4.65 -19.48
CA GLU A 162 0.09 -3.81 -20.43
C GLU A 162 1.38 -3.23 -19.83
N LEU A 163 1.31 -2.72 -18.59
CA LEU A 163 2.50 -2.26 -17.88
C LEU A 163 3.52 -3.38 -17.66
N ALA A 164 3.08 -4.63 -17.49
CA ALA A 164 3.98 -5.76 -17.31
C ALA A 164 4.71 -6.17 -18.62
N GLN A 165 4.09 -5.96 -19.78
CA GLN A 165 4.66 -6.33 -21.08
C GLN A 165 5.89 -5.49 -21.47
N GLY A 166 5.98 -4.23 -21.00
CA GLY A 166 7.10 -3.33 -21.32
C GLY A 166 8.42 -3.62 -20.58
N TYR A 167 8.43 -4.62 -19.69
CA TYR A 167 9.59 -4.95 -18.84
C TYR A 167 10.05 -6.42 -18.98
N VAL A 168 9.55 -7.15 -19.98
CA VAL A 168 10.03 -8.48 -20.41
C VAL A 168 11.07 -8.33 -21.49
#